data_AF-A0A509C945-F1
#
_entry.id   AF-A0A509C945-F1
#
_cell.length_a   1.000
_cell.length_b   1.000
_cell.length_c   1.000
_cell.angle_alpha   90.00
_cell.angle_beta   90.00
_cell.angle_gamma   90.00
#
_symmetry.space_group_name_H-M   'P 1'
#
loop_
_entity.id
_entity.type
_entity.pdbx_description
1 polymer ?
#
loop_
_entity_poly.entity_id
_entity_poly.type
_entity_poly.pdbx_seq_one_letter_code
_entity_poly.pdbx_strand_id
1 'polypeptide(L)'
;MNKSMLAGIGIGVAAALGVAAVASLNVFDRSPQYAQVISAKPIKETVKTPRQECRNVTVTHRRPVQDENRIAGSVLGAVAGGVIGHQFGGGRGKDVATVVGALGGGYAGNQIQGSMQESDTYTTTQQRCKTVYDKSEKMLGYDVTYKIGDQQGKIRMDKDPGTQIPLDGNGQLVLNNKA
;
A
#
# COMPACT_ATOMS: atom_id res chain seq x y z
N MET A 1 83.11 12.47 -2.23
CA MET A 1 82.76 12.93 -0.88
C MET A 1 82.37 11.72 -0.04
N ASN A 2 83.28 11.27 0.84
CA ASN A 2 83.13 10.69 2.19
C ASN A 2 81.70 10.29 2.64
N LYS A 3 81.40 9.18 3.36
CA LYS A 3 82.10 8.32 4.36
C LYS A 3 81.25 7.02 4.46
N SER A 4 81.80 5.81 4.42
CA SER A 4 82.35 5.02 5.55
C SER A 4 81.36 4.69 6.68
N MET A 5 80.95 3.41 6.74
CA MET A 5 80.73 2.52 7.91
C MET A 5 80.27 1.17 7.31
N LEU A 6 81.00 0.04 7.27
CA LEU A 6 81.95 -0.61 8.18
C LEU A 6 81.44 -0.73 9.61
N ALA A 7 80.83 -1.87 9.95
CA ALA A 7 81.39 -2.86 10.87
C ALA A 7 80.30 -3.84 11.33
N GLY A 8 80.56 -5.15 11.19
CA GLY A 8 79.67 -6.20 11.67
C GLY A 8 80.12 -7.58 11.24
N ILE A 9 81.40 -7.91 11.46
CA ILE A 9 81.93 -9.27 11.32
C ILE A 9 81.48 -10.06 12.55
N GLY A 10 80.59 -11.04 12.34
CA GLY A 10 80.35 -12.13 13.29
C GLY A 10 80.93 -13.41 12.71
N ILE A 11 82.01 -13.90 13.31
CA ILE A 11 82.69 -15.16 12.95
C ILE A 11 82.07 -16.32 13.73
N GLY A 12 81.83 -17.44 13.04
CA GLY A 12 81.67 -18.80 13.60
C GLY A 12 80.22 -19.21 13.78
N VAL A 13 79.73 -20.33 13.25
CA VAL A 13 80.35 -21.66 13.13
C VAL A 13 79.89 -22.34 11.83
N ALA A 14 80.84 -22.91 11.08
CA ALA A 14 80.53 -23.92 10.08
C ALA A 14 80.19 -25.24 10.80
N ALA A 15 78.95 -25.70 10.67
CA ALA A 15 78.57 -27.06 11.01
C ALA A 15 78.15 -27.78 9.73
N ALA A 16 78.76 -28.94 9.55
CA ALA A 16 78.74 -29.76 8.36
C ALA A 16 77.36 -30.37 8.05
N LEU A 17 77.22 -30.76 6.78
CA LEU A 17 76.22 -31.62 6.18
C LEU A 17 75.39 -32.47 7.15
N GLY A 18 74.08 -32.26 7.09
CA GLY A 18 73.07 -33.25 7.42
C GLY A 18 71.82 -32.90 6.64
N VAL A 19 71.53 -33.64 5.57
CA VAL A 19 70.18 -33.61 4.97
C VAL A 19 69.25 -34.19 6.01
N ALA A 20 68.77 -33.34 6.92
CA ALA A 20 67.55 -33.65 7.64
C ALA A 20 66.47 -33.56 6.58
N ALA A 21 66.01 -34.72 6.11
CA ALA A 21 64.70 -34.81 5.48
C ALA A 21 63.73 -34.22 6.50
N VAL A 22 63.39 -32.94 6.32
CA VAL A 22 62.18 -32.40 6.90
C VAL A 22 61.09 -33.24 6.27
N ALA A 23 60.64 -34.24 7.02
CA ALA A 23 59.37 -34.86 6.80
C ALA A 23 58.41 -33.70 6.58
N SER A 24 57.94 -33.54 5.35
CA SER A 24 56.84 -32.68 4.97
C SER A 24 55.63 -33.24 5.70
N LEU A 25 55.58 -32.91 6.98
CA LEU A 25 54.44 -33.07 7.84
C LEU A 25 53.36 -32.21 7.18
N ASN A 26 52.42 -32.86 6.50
CA ASN A 26 51.13 -32.32 6.10
C ASN A 26 50.33 -31.93 7.37
N VAL A 27 50.87 -31.01 8.16
CA VAL A 27 50.33 -30.56 9.46
C VAL A 27 49.32 -29.42 9.27
N PHE A 28 49.14 -28.93 8.04
CA PHE A 28 48.33 -27.73 7.79
C PHE A 28 47.18 -27.85 6.79
N ASP A 29 46.86 -29.04 6.27
CA ASP A 29 45.61 -29.22 5.50
C ASP A 29 44.41 -29.51 6.42
N ARG A 30 44.27 -28.73 7.50
CA ARG A 30 42.98 -28.68 8.21
C ARG A 30 42.06 -27.79 7.39
N SER A 31 41.33 -28.41 6.47
CA SER A 31 40.22 -27.75 5.77
C SER A 31 39.31 -27.11 6.83
N PRO A 32 38.94 -25.83 6.67
CA PRO A 32 38.05 -25.16 7.62
C PRO A 32 36.74 -25.94 7.73
N GLN A 33 36.29 -26.19 8.97
CA GLN A 33 35.06 -26.92 9.25
C GLN A 33 33.81 -26.02 9.22
N TYR A 34 34.01 -24.70 9.27
CA TYR A 34 32.95 -23.70 9.31
C TYR A 34 33.31 -22.49 8.44
N ALA A 35 32.31 -21.94 7.77
CA ALA A 35 32.36 -20.62 7.16
C ALA A 35 31.88 -19.57 8.18
N GLN A 36 32.65 -18.50 8.35
CA GLN A 36 32.25 -17.38 9.21
C GLN A 36 31.27 -16.48 8.47
N VAL A 37 30.14 -16.15 9.10
CA VAL A 37 29.16 -15.21 8.52
C VAL A 37 29.62 -13.78 8.82
N ILE A 38 29.92 -13.02 7.76
CA ILE A 38 30.30 -11.61 7.86
C ILE A 38 29.06 -10.73 7.97
N SER A 39 28.01 -11.04 7.20
CA SER A 39 26.77 -10.27 7.15
C SER A 39 25.61 -11.16 6.73
N ALA A 40 24.47 -11.04 7.41
CA ALA A 40 23.21 -11.66 7.03
C ALA A 40 22.13 -10.58 6.92
N LYS A 41 21.75 -10.23 5.69
CA LYS A 41 20.73 -9.19 5.44
C LYS A 41 19.39 -9.85 5.14
N PRO A 42 18.32 -9.55 5.90
CA PRO A 42 17.01 -10.13 5.65
C PRO A 42 16.43 -9.59 4.33
N ILE A 43 15.88 -10.49 3.53
CA ILE A 43 15.19 -10.19 2.29
C ILE A 43 13.69 -10.22 2.57
N LYS A 44 13.08 -9.04 2.53
CA LYS A 44 11.66 -8.84 2.79
C LYS A 44 10.94 -8.45 1.52
N GLU A 45 9.76 -9.00 1.30
CA GLU A 45 8.86 -8.59 0.23
C GLU A 45 7.54 -8.12 0.81
N THR A 46 7.03 -6.99 0.33
CA THR A 46 5.70 -6.50 0.70
C THR A 46 4.67 -7.09 -0.26
N VAL A 47 3.87 -8.03 0.23
CA VAL A 47 2.77 -8.63 -0.52
C VAL A 47 1.51 -7.80 -0.29
N LYS A 48 0.82 -7.45 -1.38
CA LYS A 48 -0.49 -6.77 -1.34
C LYS A 48 -1.59 -7.76 -1.67
N THR A 49 -2.42 -8.09 -0.69
CA THR A 49 -3.55 -9.02 -0.89
C THR A 49 -4.84 -8.22 -1.04
N PRO A 50 -5.55 -8.32 -2.18
CA PRO A 50 -6.83 -7.65 -2.34
C PRO A 50 -7.91 -8.38 -1.54
N ARG A 51 -8.71 -7.63 -0.78
CA ARG A 51 -9.94 -8.11 -0.15
C ARG A 51 -11.11 -7.19 -0.48
N GLN A 52 -12.30 -7.77 -0.59
CA GLN A 52 -13.53 -6.99 -0.74
C GLN A 52 -14.06 -6.61 0.62
N GLU A 53 -14.28 -5.31 0.82
CA GLU A 53 -14.94 -4.76 1.99
C GLU A 53 -16.30 -4.21 1.55
N CYS A 54 -17.35 -4.96 1.84
CA CYS A 54 -18.72 -4.59 1.54
C CYS A 54 -19.36 -3.97 2.77
N ARG A 55 -19.92 -2.77 2.60
CA ARG A 55 -20.71 -2.09 3.64
C ARG A 55 -22.09 -1.73 3.10
N ASN A 56 -23.08 -1.87 3.97
CA ASN A 56 -24.41 -1.33 3.70
C ASN A 56 -24.35 0.18 3.90
N VAL A 57 -24.56 0.92 2.82
CA VAL A 57 -24.63 2.38 2.87
C VAL A 57 -26.04 2.83 2.53
N THR A 58 -26.49 3.81 3.31
CA THR A 58 -27.74 4.50 3.13
C THR A 58 -27.54 5.53 2.02
N VAL A 59 -28.16 5.33 0.86
CA VAL A 59 -28.08 6.23 -0.29
C VAL A 59 -29.41 6.96 -0.44
N THR A 60 -29.34 8.29 -0.49
CA THR A 60 -30.51 9.14 -0.72
C THR A 60 -30.66 9.37 -2.22
N HIS A 61 -31.80 8.97 -2.79
CA HIS A 61 -32.17 9.23 -4.17
C HIS A 61 -33.24 10.30 -4.21
N ARG A 62 -33.16 11.20 -5.19
CA ARG A 62 -34.26 12.10 -5.51
C ARG A 62 -35.35 11.28 -6.20
N ARG A 63 -36.60 11.37 -5.74
CA ARG A 63 -37.72 10.74 -6.45
C ARG A 63 -37.83 11.35 -7.84
N PRO A 64 -38.17 10.56 -8.88
CA PRO A 64 -38.44 11.12 -10.19
C PRO A 64 -39.57 12.15 -10.08
N VAL A 65 -39.45 13.25 -10.82
CA VAL A 65 -40.51 14.26 -10.94
C VAL A 65 -41.78 13.57 -11.44
N GLN A 66 -42.80 13.51 -10.57
CA GLN A 66 -44.07 12.85 -10.89
C GLN A 66 -44.92 13.68 -11.86
N ASP A 67 -44.66 14.99 -11.95
CA ASP A 67 -45.37 15.93 -12.81
C ASP A 67 -44.37 16.87 -13.48
N GLU A 68 -43.80 16.42 -14.61
CA GLU A 68 -42.77 17.14 -15.38
C GLU A 68 -43.23 18.56 -15.78
N ASN A 69 -44.53 18.73 -16.00
CA ASN A 69 -45.12 19.99 -16.43
C ASN A 69 -45.68 20.83 -15.27
N ARG A 70 -45.59 20.35 -14.01
CA ARG A 70 -46.08 21.06 -12.80
C ARG A 70 -47.51 21.60 -12.97
N ILE A 71 -48.32 20.86 -13.72
CA ILE A 71 -49.65 21.31 -14.18
C ILE A 71 -50.60 21.32 -12.99
N ALA A 72 -50.51 20.33 -12.09
CA ALA A 72 -51.40 20.24 -10.95
C ALA A 72 -51.29 21.46 -10.03
N GLY A 73 -50.07 21.87 -9.65
CA GLY A 73 -49.85 23.04 -8.78
C GLY A 73 -50.22 24.37 -9.44
N SER A 74 -49.93 24.49 -10.74
CA SER A 74 -50.23 25.70 -11.52
C SER A 74 -51.73 25.90 -11.75
N VAL A 75 -52.45 24.84 -12.12
CA VAL A 75 -53.90 24.88 -12.35
C VAL A 75 -54.66 25.11 -11.06
N LEU A 76 -54.33 24.37 -9.99
CA LEU A 76 -54.96 24.57 -8.67
C LEU A 76 -54.68 25.97 -8.11
N GLY A 77 -53.45 26.45 -8.22
CA GLY A 77 -53.06 27.79 -7.81
C GLY A 77 -53.77 28.88 -8.60
N ALA A 78 -53.94 28.71 -9.92
CA ALA A 78 -54.66 29.66 -10.76
C ALA A 78 -56.16 29.71 -10.47
N VAL A 79 -56.79 28.55 -10.26
CA VAL A 79 -58.21 28.48 -9.89
C VAL A 79 -58.43 29.12 -8.52
N ALA A 80 -57.61 28.77 -7.52
CA ALA A 80 -57.69 29.36 -6.19
C ALA A 80 -57.44 30.88 -6.21
N GLY A 81 -56.38 31.33 -6.89
CA GLY A 81 -56.04 32.74 -7.02
C GLY A 81 -57.08 33.55 -7.80
N GLY A 82 -57.71 32.96 -8.82
CA GLY A 82 -58.81 33.58 -9.57
C GLY A 82 -60.08 33.72 -8.73
N VAL A 83 -60.48 32.67 -8.01
CA VAL A 83 -61.67 32.69 -7.14
C VAL A 83 -61.49 33.66 -5.97
N ILE A 84 -60.29 33.72 -5.39
CA ILE A 84 -59.94 34.70 -4.36
C ILE A 84 -59.98 36.10 -4.98
N GLY A 85 -59.28 36.35 -6.08
CA GLY A 85 -59.23 37.66 -6.76
C GLY A 85 -60.60 38.20 -7.15
N HIS A 86 -61.53 37.33 -7.54
CA HIS A 86 -62.92 37.70 -7.86
C HIS A 86 -63.71 38.24 -6.65
N GLN A 87 -63.38 37.77 -5.44
CA GLN A 87 -64.09 38.15 -4.21
C GLN A 87 -63.61 39.49 -3.62
N PHE A 88 -62.39 39.94 -3.93
CA PHE A 88 -61.77 41.13 -3.34
C PHE A 88 -61.85 42.41 -4.21
N GLY A 89 -62.67 42.43 -5.28
CA GLY A 89 -62.85 43.58 -6.17
C GLY A 89 -64.31 44.03 -6.33
N GLY A 90 -64.54 45.24 -6.86
CA GLY A 90 -65.87 45.75 -7.21
C GLY A 90 -65.99 46.08 -8.70
N GLY A 91 -67.18 45.87 -9.30
CA GLY A 91 -67.43 46.17 -10.73
C GLY A 91 -66.41 45.53 -11.67
N ARG A 92 -65.88 46.33 -12.62
CA ARG A 92 -64.80 45.92 -13.55
C ARG A 92 -63.48 45.55 -12.85
N GLY A 93 -63.29 45.94 -11.59
CA GLY A 93 -62.12 45.57 -10.81
C GLY A 93 -62.07 44.07 -10.47
N LYS A 94 -63.21 43.38 -10.46
CA LYS A 94 -63.29 41.93 -10.22
C LYS A 94 -62.62 41.13 -11.34
N ASP A 95 -62.84 41.52 -12.59
CA ASP A 95 -62.31 40.79 -13.75
C ASP A 95 -60.78 40.92 -13.80
N VAL A 96 -60.27 42.14 -13.58
CA VAL A 96 -58.82 42.40 -13.53
C VAL A 96 -58.17 41.67 -12.36
N ALA A 97 -58.78 41.72 -11.16
CA ALA A 97 -58.26 41.04 -9.98
C ALA A 97 -58.29 39.50 -10.13
N THR A 98 -59.27 38.96 -10.85
CA THR A 98 -59.35 37.51 -11.16
C THR A 98 -58.19 37.08 -12.05
N VAL A 99 -57.91 37.82 -13.13
CA VAL A 99 -56.80 37.51 -14.05
C VAL A 99 -55.46 37.63 -13.34
N VAL A 100 -55.25 38.71 -12.58
CA VAL A 100 -54.01 38.92 -11.81
C VAL A 100 -53.86 37.84 -10.73
N GLY A 101 -54.93 37.51 -10.02
CA GLY A 101 -54.94 36.47 -8.99
C GLY A 101 -54.67 35.08 -9.56
N ALA A 102 -55.23 34.75 -10.72
CA ALA A 102 -54.97 33.47 -11.40
C ALA A 102 -53.52 33.35 -11.88
N LEU A 103 -52.96 34.41 -12.48
CA LEU A 103 -51.56 34.42 -12.90
C LEU A 103 -50.60 34.36 -11.70
N GLY A 104 -50.86 35.13 -10.65
CA GLY A 104 -50.07 35.11 -9.43
C GLY A 104 -50.15 33.78 -8.68
N GLY A 105 -51.35 33.22 -8.54
CA GLY A 105 -51.58 31.92 -7.90
C GLY A 105 -50.99 30.75 -8.69
N GLY A 106 -51.05 30.79 -10.03
CA GLY A 106 -50.43 29.78 -10.89
C GLY A 106 -48.90 29.79 -10.80
N TYR A 107 -48.28 30.97 -10.84
CA TYR A 107 -46.82 31.11 -10.70
C TYR A 107 -46.32 30.69 -9.32
N ALA A 108 -47.02 31.12 -8.25
CA ALA A 108 -46.69 30.72 -6.89
C ALA A 108 -46.85 29.20 -6.70
N GLY A 109 -47.92 28.60 -7.23
CA GLY A 109 -48.16 27.16 -7.19
C GLY A 109 -47.06 26.35 -7.89
N ASN A 110 -46.62 26.80 -9.07
CA ASN A 110 -45.53 26.19 -9.83
C ASN A 110 -44.20 26.16 -9.06
N GLN A 111 -43.88 27.26 -8.36
CA GLN A 111 -42.64 27.38 -7.59
C GLN A 111 -42.65 26.47 -6.35
N ILE A 112 -43.77 26.42 -5.64
CA ILE A 112 -43.96 25.58 -4.45
C ILE A 112 -43.86 24.09 -4.84
N GLN A 113 -44.56 23.65 -5.90
CA GLN A 113 -44.51 22.27 -6.40
C GLN A 113 -43.09 21.89 -6.86
N GLY A 114 -42.33 22.84 -7.43
CA GLY A 114 -40.92 22.64 -7.78
C GLY A 114 -40.04 22.36 -6.55
N SER A 115 -40.15 23.19 -5.51
CA SER A 115 -39.36 23.03 -4.28
C SER A 115 -39.69 21.75 -3.49
N MET A 116 -40.96 21.33 -3.52
CA MET A 116 -41.43 20.14 -2.83
C MET A 116 -40.98 18.86 -3.55
N GLN A 117 -41.08 18.81 -4.88
CA GLN A 117 -40.53 17.71 -5.69
C GLN A 117 -39.01 17.60 -5.54
N GLU A 118 -38.32 18.74 -5.41
CA GLU A 118 -36.88 18.75 -5.23
C GLU A 118 -36.44 18.16 -3.88
N SER A 119 -37.27 18.36 -2.86
CA SER A 119 -37.06 17.86 -1.49
C SER A 119 -37.59 16.43 -1.30
N ASP A 120 -38.34 15.90 -2.26
CA ASP A 120 -38.85 14.54 -2.24
C ASP A 120 -37.71 13.55 -2.51
N THR A 121 -37.11 13.10 -1.43
CA THR A 121 -36.02 12.14 -1.45
C THR A 121 -36.44 10.87 -0.73
N TYR A 122 -35.99 9.73 -1.23
CA TYR A 122 -36.16 8.46 -0.55
C TYR A 122 -34.80 7.83 -0.32
N THR A 123 -34.73 7.11 0.77
CA THR A 123 -33.50 6.49 1.21
C THR A 123 -33.57 4.99 0.93
N THR A 124 -32.53 4.44 0.31
CA THR A 124 -32.40 3.00 0.10
C THR A 124 -31.06 2.50 0.61
N THR A 125 -31.06 1.30 1.17
CA THR A 125 -29.85 0.63 1.62
C THR A 125 -29.22 -0.10 0.45
N GLN A 126 -28.04 0.32 0.04
CA GLN A 126 -27.27 -0.35 -1.01
C GLN A 126 -26.00 -0.95 -0.42
N GLN A 127 -25.71 -2.18 -0.80
CA GLN A 127 -24.42 -2.78 -0.50
C GLN A 127 -23.38 -2.19 -1.45
N ARG A 128 -22.37 -1.50 -0.91
CA ARG A 128 -21.24 -0.97 -1.68
C ARG A 128 -19.98 -1.70 -1.24
N CYS A 129 -19.41 -2.45 -2.19
CA CYS A 129 -18.15 -3.14 -2.01
C CYS A 129 -17.01 -2.30 -2.60
N LYS A 130 -15.92 -2.18 -1.85
CA LYS A 130 -14.65 -1.61 -2.32
C LYS A 130 -13.53 -2.64 -2.16
N THR A 131 -12.58 -2.63 -3.08
CA THR A 131 -11.36 -3.44 -2.95
C THR A 131 -10.38 -2.69 -2.05
N VAL A 132 -10.00 -3.31 -0.94
CA VAL A 132 -8.97 -2.82 -0.03
C VAL A 132 -7.77 -3.74 -0.12
N TYR A 133 -6.56 -3.19 -0.09
CA TYR A 133 -5.32 -3.96 -0.13
C TYR A 133 -4.72 -4.03 1.27
N ASP A 134 -4.65 -5.23 1.82
CA ASP A 134 -3.87 -5.47 3.03
C ASP A 134 -2.40 -5.67 2.64
N LYS A 135 -1.49 -5.07 3.40
CA LYS A 135 -0.05 -5.21 3.21
C LYS A 135 0.48 -6.19 4.25
N SER A 136 1.23 -7.19 3.79
CA SER A 136 1.95 -8.10 4.68
C SER A 136 3.41 -8.18 4.25
N GLU A 137 4.33 -8.13 5.21
CA GLU A 137 5.74 -8.39 4.96
C GLU A 137 5.99 -9.89 5.02
N LYS A 138 6.44 -10.46 3.89
CA LYS A 138 6.88 -11.85 3.83
C LYS A 138 8.41 -11.88 3.85
N MET A 139 8.97 -12.64 4.78
CA MET A 139 10.39 -12.96 4.79
C MET A 139 10.67 -13.97 3.67
N LEU A 140 11.50 -13.59 2.70
CA LEU A 140 11.89 -14.46 1.59
C LEU A 140 13.22 -15.18 1.84
N GLY A 141 13.97 -14.79 2.86
CA GLY A 141 15.27 -15.36 3.20
C GLY A 141 16.28 -14.30 3.63
N TYR A 142 17.56 -14.63 3.45
CA TYR A 142 18.71 -13.83 3.86
C TYR A 142 19.76 -13.82 2.75
N ASP A 143 20.29 -12.64 2.44
CA ASP A 143 21.50 -12.49 1.66
C ASP A 143 22.69 -12.56 2.62
N VAL A 144 23.43 -13.65 2.52
CA VAL A 144 24.50 -14.01 3.43
C VAL A 144 25.84 -13.83 2.75
N THR A 145 26.72 -13.05 3.36
CA THR A 145 28.13 -12.94 2.99
C THR A 145 28.93 -13.73 4.00
N TYR A 146 29.71 -14.70 3.54
CA TYR A 146 30.47 -15.62 4.37
C TYR A 146 31.95 -15.63 3.97
N LYS A 147 32.82 -16.10 4.89
CA LYS A 147 34.26 -16.24 4.70
C LYS A 147 34.73 -17.64 5.07
N ILE A 148 35.49 -18.27 4.17
CA ILE A 148 36.15 -19.57 4.37
C ILE A 148 37.64 -19.36 4.18
N GLY A 149 38.46 -19.56 5.21
CA GLY A 149 39.87 -19.17 5.16
C GLY A 149 39.97 -17.68 4.85
N ASP A 150 40.63 -17.29 3.76
CA ASP A 150 40.70 -15.90 3.27
C ASP A 150 39.73 -15.55 2.15
N GLN A 151 38.94 -16.52 1.67
CA GLN A 151 38.02 -16.32 0.55
C GLN A 151 36.63 -15.93 1.06
N GLN A 152 36.04 -14.90 0.44
CA GLN A 152 34.66 -14.47 0.71
C GLN A 152 33.71 -14.95 -0.39
N GLY A 153 32.50 -15.33 0.01
CA GLY A 153 31.42 -15.73 -0.88
C GLY A 153 30.09 -15.10 -0.48
N LYS A 154 29.13 -15.15 -1.39
CA LYS A 154 27.74 -14.72 -1.15
C LYS A 154 26.80 -15.84 -1.50
N ILE A 155 25.80 -16.05 -0.65
CA ILE A 155 24.75 -17.04 -0.88
C ILE A 155 23.42 -16.54 -0.34
N ARG A 156 22.33 -17.04 -0.91
CA ARG A 156 20.98 -16.78 -0.42
C ARG A 156 20.50 -17.98 0.39
N MET A 157 19.97 -17.72 1.58
CA MET A 157 19.49 -18.75 2.50
C MET A 157 18.04 -18.47 2.89
N ASP A 158 17.23 -19.52 3.08
CA ASP A 158 15.82 -19.36 3.46
C ASP A 158 15.65 -18.99 4.94
N LYS A 159 16.61 -19.37 5.78
CA LYS A 159 16.63 -19.14 7.24
C LYS A 159 17.87 -18.36 7.66
N ASP A 160 17.81 -17.77 8.85
CA ASP A 160 18.93 -17.05 9.46
C ASP A 160 20.14 -18.01 9.60
N PRO A 161 21.29 -17.69 8.99
CA PRO A 161 22.50 -18.51 9.06
C PRO A 161 23.18 -18.49 10.43
N GLY A 162 22.82 -17.56 11.32
CA GLY A 162 23.57 -17.31 12.55
C GLY A 162 24.98 -16.77 12.27
N THR A 163 25.94 -17.10 13.14
CA THR A 163 27.31 -16.59 13.05
C THR A 163 28.24 -17.46 12.20
N GLN A 164 27.90 -18.74 11.98
CA GLN A 164 28.75 -19.71 11.29
C GLN A 164 27.91 -20.73 10.51
N ILE A 165 28.38 -21.12 9.33
CA ILE A 165 27.74 -22.14 8.48
C ILE A 165 28.66 -23.36 8.43
N PRO A 166 28.19 -24.57 8.77
CA PRO A 166 29.00 -25.78 8.71
C PRO A 166 29.42 -26.11 7.27
N LEU A 167 30.63 -26.65 7.12
CA LEU A 167 31.15 -27.16 5.86
C LEU A 167 31.12 -28.69 5.85
N ASP A 168 30.88 -29.29 4.69
CA ASP A 168 30.96 -30.74 4.51
C ASP A 168 32.43 -31.21 4.41
N GLY A 169 32.63 -32.54 4.29
CA GLY A 169 33.97 -33.11 4.12
C GLY A 169 34.71 -32.66 2.84
N ASN A 170 34.01 -32.03 1.90
CA ASN A 170 34.54 -31.49 0.65
C ASN A 170 34.76 -29.96 0.71
N GLY A 171 34.46 -29.31 1.84
CA GLY A 171 34.56 -27.87 2.01
C GLY A 171 33.39 -27.07 1.41
N GLN A 172 32.26 -27.70 1.10
CA GLN A 172 31.04 -27.05 0.61
C GLN A 172 30.13 -26.66 1.76
N LEU A 173 29.36 -25.57 1.60
CA LEU A 173 28.40 -25.10 2.60
C LEU A 173 27.26 -26.10 2.77
N VAL A 174 27.06 -26.57 4.00
CA VAL A 174 25.88 -27.36 4.37
C VAL A 174 24.75 -26.40 4.72
N LEU A 175 23.90 -26.15 3.74
CA LEU A 175 22.69 -25.36 3.92
C LEU A 175 21.63 -26.28 4.53
N ASN A 176 21.35 -26.11 5.82
CA ASN A 176 20.27 -26.83 6.49
C ASN A 176 18.91 -26.30 5.99
N ASN A 177 18.54 -26.70 4.78
CA ASN A 177 17.21 -26.57 4.23
C ASN A 177 16.34 -27.69 4.80
N LYS A 178 15.98 -27.58 6.09
CA LYS A 178 14.84 -28.34 6.62
C LYS A 178 13.70 -27.38 6.88
N ALA A 179 12.74 -27.43 5.95
CA ALA A 179 11.36 -27.04 6.19
C ALA A 179 10.71 -28.03 7.16
#